data_AF-A0A3D0H6E0-F1
#
_entry.id   AF-A0A3D0H6E0-F1
#
_cell.length_a   1.000
_cell.length_b   1.000
_cell.length_c   1.000
_cell.angle_alpha   90.00
_cell.angle_beta   90.00
_cell.angle_gamma   90.00
#
_symmetry.space_group_name_H-M   'P 1'
#
loop_
_entity.id
_entity.type
_entity.pdbx_description
1 polymer ?
#
loop_
_entity_poly.entity_id
_entity_poly.type
_entity_poly.pdbx_seq_one_letter_code
_entity_poly.pdbx_strand_id
1 'polypeptide(L)'
;IIAHPNRNIMGAYPTGLTDVKGQPLLRSMLEKTKREGGGFAAFSWDDAEGGTEAGVRKLGYFAYTPGWKWVIGAAVNIEDIEGEAQRKLSLIVEELKETFARTKLAQTGYFFLFNGQRELLVHPTLAGKALQDVKNAQTGYLLMDELLAAAKTPDKPVEYLQQGSSTDRERLTHYESYVDYFKTLDWYIASSIRKDEIELPANDLVMRQTLFIAAIFAASLLIAYLLISQLSKHLGKLAAYAKELPSHDFSTTEVGPSSIEPLARKYRDEVGRLAEAFLFMEQELRQYIHNLRETTAAKERIESELQIARDIQMSFLPQTFPPFPDRKEFEIYAMVKPAREVGGDFYDFFFVDEDHLFFSLGDVSGKGVPASLFMAVTKTLLRASAGVGVDPDHVMASVNNRLCDGNDACMFVTVICGILNVRTGEVVCADGGHNPSLYVSLPDEVKFLDLPRAMALGVMEETRYQMERLVLRPGETIFMYTDGITEAMNVSAEMFSEDRLVDSVYRMRERSVKEICNGLMENIEDFSRGAPQADDITMLAIRYRGGSEGRPEESV
;
A
#
# COMPACT_ATOMS: atom_id res chain seq x y z
N ILE A 1 58.61 -110.78 -0.97
CA ILE A 1 57.72 -109.96 -1.84
C ILE A 1 57.17 -110.88 -2.91
N ILE A 2 55.84 -111.02 -3.02
CA ILE A 2 55.22 -111.99 -3.94
C ILE A 2 55.18 -111.43 -5.37
N ALA A 3 54.88 -110.13 -5.52
CA ALA A 3 54.91 -109.42 -6.80
C ALA A 3 55.34 -107.96 -6.56
N HIS A 4 56.17 -107.42 -7.44
CA HIS A 4 56.56 -106.02 -7.45
C HIS A 4 56.92 -105.58 -8.88
N PRO A 5 56.66 -104.32 -9.30
CA PRO A 5 57.02 -103.84 -10.64
C PRO A 5 58.50 -104.05 -10.99
N ASN A 6 59.40 -103.82 -10.03
CA ASN A 6 60.81 -104.19 -10.16
C ASN A 6 60.97 -105.70 -9.94
N ARG A 7 61.38 -106.42 -11.01
CA ARG A 7 61.52 -107.88 -11.01
C ARG A 7 62.65 -108.39 -10.12
N ASN A 8 63.68 -107.57 -9.86
CA ASN A 8 64.87 -107.98 -9.13
C ASN A 8 64.62 -108.22 -7.63
N ILE A 9 63.52 -107.69 -7.10
CA ILE A 9 63.14 -107.83 -5.69
C ILE A 9 61.97 -108.81 -5.48
N MET A 10 61.45 -109.42 -6.55
CA MET A 10 60.48 -110.52 -6.42
C MET A 10 61.15 -111.73 -5.76
N GLY A 11 60.47 -112.33 -4.78
CA GLY A 11 61.04 -113.41 -3.96
C GLY A 11 61.92 -112.94 -2.79
N ALA A 12 62.39 -111.69 -2.78
CA ALA A 12 63.21 -111.17 -1.68
C ALA A 12 62.39 -111.01 -0.39
N TYR A 13 63.00 -111.33 0.75
CA TYR A 13 62.45 -111.00 2.07
C TYR A 13 62.92 -109.59 2.45
N PRO A 14 62.02 -108.60 2.59
CA PRO A 14 62.41 -107.21 2.87
C PRO A 14 62.69 -107.05 4.37
N THR A 15 63.72 -107.72 4.88
CA THR A 15 64.09 -107.72 6.31
C THR A 15 64.86 -106.46 6.75
N GLY A 16 65.06 -105.48 5.85
CA GLY A 16 65.80 -104.24 6.13
C GLY A 16 65.01 -102.93 5.97
N LEU A 17 63.73 -102.95 5.58
CA LEU A 17 62.95 -101.72 5.39
C LEU A 17 62.38 -101.21 6.72
N THR A 18 62.55 -99.92 6.98
CA THR A 18 62.01 -99.25 8.17
C THR A 18 61.10 -98.08 7.77
N ASP A 19 60.12 -97.79 8.63
CA ASP A 19 59.33 -96.55 8.48
C ASP A 19 60.14 -95.31 8.95
N VAL A 20 59.59 -94.10 8.77
CA VAL A 20 60.27 -92.84 9.21
C VAL A 20 60.57 -92.82 10.73
N LYS A 21 60.01 -93.74 11.52
CA LYS A 21 60.25 -93.90 12.96
C LYS A 21 61.28 -95.01 13.28
N GLY A 22 61.86 -95.64 12.26
CA GLY A 22 62.90 -96.66 12.40
C GLY A 22 62.37 -98.06 12.75
N GLN A 23 61.06 -98.31 12.72
CA GLN A 23 60.49 -99.64 12.99
C GLN A 23 60.44 -100.49 11.73
N PRO A 24 60.57 -101.84 11.82
CA PRO A 24 60.45 -102.72 10.66
C PRO A 24 59.14 -102.49 9.91
N LEU A 25 59.24 -102.01 8.67
CA LEU A 25 58.14 -101.51 7.86
C LEU A 25 57.04 -102.58 7.69
N LEU A 26 57.41 -103.84 7.45
CA LEU A 26 56.44 -104.93 7.27
C LEU A 26 55.58 -105.17 8.51
N ARG A 27 56.15 -105.00 9.72
CA ARG A 27 55.43 -105.16 10.99
C ARG A 27 54.52 -103.97 11.23
N SER A 28 55.04 -102.75 11.06
CA SER A 28 54.27 -101.49 11.18
C SER A 28 53.07 -101.49 10.20
N MET A 29 53.30 -101.95 8.97
CA MET A 29 52.28 -102.13 7.94
C MET A 29 51.26 -103.21 8.30
N LEU A 30 51.67 -104.42 8.71
CA LEU A 30 50.75 -105.52 9.03
C LEU A 30 49.90 -105.21 10.26
N GLU A 31 50.46 -104.57 11.29
CA GLU A 31 49.70 -104.18 12.47
C GLU A 31 48.65 -103.11 12.14
N LYS A 32 49.00 -102.07 11.37
CA LYS A 32 48.04 -101.04 10.92
C LYS A 32 46.97 -101.61 9.99
N THR A 33 47.38 -102.32 8.94
CA THR A 33 46.44 -102.82 7.92
C THR A 33 45.51 -103.91 8.44
N LYS A 34 45.92 -104.71 9.45
CA LYS A 34 44.99 -105.64 10.13
C LYS A 34 43.95 -104.94 11.00
N ARG A 35 44.26 -103.78 11.58
CA ARG A 35 43.29 -103.02 12.39
C ARG A 35 42.31 -102.21 11.55
N GLU A 36 42.80 -101.54 10.50
CA GLU A 36 42.06 -100.48 9.81
C GLU A 36 41.70 -100.82 8.34
N GLY A 37 42.07 -102.01 7.85
CA GLY A 37 41.82 -102.44 6.46
C GLY A 37 42.78 -101.82 5.42
N GLY A 38 43.27 -100.60 5.68
CA GLY A 38 44.34 -99.95 4.93
C GLY A 38 44.84 -98.66 5.58
N GLY A 39 45.97 -98.10 5.14
CA GLY A 39 46.52 -96.87 5.71
C GLY A 39 47.76 -96.33 5.00
N PHE A 40 48.02 -95.03 5.20
CA PHE A 40 49.22 -94.38 4.68
C PHE A 40 50.39 -94.53 5.65
N ALA A 41 51.57 -94.73 5.08
CA ALA A 41 52.84 -94.66 5.77
C ALA A 41 53.88 -94.01 4.86
N ALA A 42 54.65 -93.09 5.43
CA ALA A 42 55.88 -92.64 4.81
C ALA A 42 57.00 -93.62 5.19
N PHE A 43 57.87 -93.93 4.26
CA PHE A 43 59.01 -94.82 4.49
C PHE A 43 60.07 -94.57 3.41
N SER A 44 61.27 -95.09 3.66
CA SER A 44 62.37 -95.04 2.70
C SER A 44 62.59 -96.43 2.13
N TRP A 45 62.59 -96.55 0.81
CA TRP A 45 62.80 -97.83 0.12
C TRP A 45 63.62 -97.65 -1.15
N ASP A 46 64.77 -98.31 -1.16
CA ASP A 46 65.69 -98.40 -2.30
C ASP A 46 65.18 -99.42 -3.33
N ASP A 47 64.75 -98.95 -4.49
CA ASP A 47 64.43 -99.81 -5.62
C ASP A 47 65.73 -100.24 -6.31
N ALA A 48 66.23 -101.45 -6.03
CA ALA A 48 67.48 -101.93 -6.60
C ALA A 48 67.36 -102.29 -8.10
N GLU A 49 67.60 -101.31 -8.96
CA GLU A 49 68.20 -101.45 -10.29
C GLU A 49 69.40 -100.48 -10.38
N GLY A 50 70.59 -100.97 -10.02
CA GLY A 50 71.86 -100.28 -10.27
C GLY A 50 72.18 -99.06 -9.39
N GLY A 51 72.87 -99.30 -8.27
CA GLY A 51 73.87 -98.37 -7.70
C GLY A 51 73.40 -97.06 -7.05
N THR A 52 73.49 -97.03 -5.72
CA THR A 52 73.87 -95.87 -4.87
C THR A 52 72.96 -94.64 -4.81
N GLU A 53 71.70 -94.79 -4.39
CA GLU A 53 71.03 -93.77 -3.57
C GLU A 53 70.34 -94.43 -2.38
N ALA A 54 70.72 -94.02 -1.17
CA ALA A 54 70.18 -94.54 0.07
C ALA A 54 68.93 -93.74 0.47
N GLY A 55 67.77 -94.39 0.40
CA GLY A 55 66.58 -94.09 1.18
C GLY A 55 65.58 -93.08 0.60
N VAL A 56 65.19 -93.18 -0.68
CA VAL A 56 64.16 -92.30 -1.30
C VAL A 56 62.88 -92.29 -0.47
N ARG A 57 62.41 -91.09 -0.07
CA ARG A 57 61.21 -90.92 0.77
C ARG A 57 59.95 -91.10 -0.06
N LYS A 58 59.23 -92.16 0.25
CA LYS A 58 57.96 -92.50 -0.38
C LYS A 58 56.82 -92.34 0.59
N LEU A 59 55.68 -91.87 0.08
CA LEU A 59 54.40 -91.96 0.75
C LEU A 59 53.63 -93.11 0.12
N GLY A 60 53.49 -94.22 0.87
CA GLY A 60 52.73 -95.37 0.42
C GLY A 60 51.40 -95.50 1.14
N TYR A 61 50.41 -95.95 0.39
CA TYR A 61 49.17 -96.50 0.91
C TYR A 61 49.21 -98.01 0.84
N PHE A 62 48.86 -98.67 1.93
CA PHE A 62 48.90 -100.12 2.06
C PHE A 62 47.55 -100.66 2.51
N ALA A 63 47.14 -101.82 1.99
CA ALA A 63 45.89 -102.49 2.33
C ALA A 63 46.10 -104.01 2.51
N TYR A 64 45.44 -104.61 3.49
CA TYR A 64 45.53 -106.06 3.77
C TYR A 64 44.31 -106.80 3.23
N THR A 65 44.54 -107.89 2.50
CA THR A 65 43.48 -108.75 1.94
C THR A 65 43.42 -110.07 2.71
N PRO A 66 42.45 -110.26 3.63
CA PRO A 66 42.45 -111.40 4.57
C PRO A 66 42.31 -112.77 3.89
N GLY A 67 41.51 -112.86 2.82
CA GLY A 67 41.21 -114.12 2.14
C GLY A 67 42.44 -114.80 1.53
N TRP A 68 43.38 -114.01 1.00
CA TRP A 68 44.63 -114.50 0.42
C TRP A 68 45.83 -114.30 1.35
N LYS A 69 45.62 -113.62 2.49
CA LYS A 69 46.66 -113.18 3.43
C LYS A 69 47.76 -112.33 2.77
N TRP A 70 47.39 -111.49 1.80
CA TRP A 70 48.32 -110.59 1.08
C TRP A 70 48.25 -109.15 1.61
N VAL A 71 49.35 -108.41 1.53
CA VAL A 71 49.38 -106.96 1.70
C VAL A 71 49.71 -106.34 0.35
N ILE A 72 48.88 -105.41 -0.10
CA ILE A 72 49.07 -104.66 -1.36
C ILE A 72 49.41 -103.23 -0.99
N GLY A 73 50.44 -102.67 -1.63
CA GLY A 73 50.88 -101.29 -1.42
C GLY A 73 51.06 -100.55 -2.73
N ALA A 74 50.66 -99.28 -2.74
CA ALA A 74 51.00 -98.32 -3.79
C ALA A 74 51.72 -97.15 -3.14
N ALA A 75 52.87 -96.74 -3.68
CA ALA A 75 53.65 -95.64 -3.11
C ALA A 75 54.10 -94.67 -4.18
N VAL A 76 54.15 -93.39 -3.80
CA VAL A 76 54.60 -92.26 -4.63
C VAL A 76 55.75 -91.55 -3.93
N ASN A 77 56.67 -90.95 -4.67
CA ASN A 77 57.74 -90.15 -4.08
C ASN A 77 57.16 -88.81 -3.61
N ILE A 78 57.59 -88.34 -2.44
CA ILE A 78 57.09 -87.06 -1.89
C ILE A 78 57.60 -85.87 -2.72
N GLU A 79 58.81 -85.97 -3.26
CA GLU A 79 59.44 -84.93 -4.09
C GLU A 79 58.65 -84.66 -5.38
N ASP A 80 58.01 -85.69 -5.95
CA ASP A 80 57.13 -85.54 -7.13
C ASP A 80 55.90 -84.67 -6.81
N ILE A 81 55.37 -84.74 -5.59
CA ILE A 81 54.20 -83.96 -5.14
C ILE A 81 54.59 -82.50 -4.94
N GLU A 82 55.74 -82.25 -4.28
CA GLU A 82 56.24 -80.88 -4.06
C GLU A 82 56.58 -80.18 -5.38
N GLY A 83 57.20 -80.90 -6.31
CA GLY A 83 57.47 -80.40 -7.66
C GLY A 83 56.19 -80.05 -8.43
N GLU A 84 55.16 -80.88 -8.36
CA GLU A 84 53.87 -80.62 -9.02
C GLU A 84 53.12 -79.42 -8.39
N ALA A 85 53.21 -79.24 -7.07
CA ALA A 85 52.63 -78.08 -6.39
C ALA A 85 53.33 -76.76 -6.79
N GLN A 86 54.67 -76.74 -6.84
CA GLN A 86 55.43 -75.59 -7.31
C GLN A 86 55.12 -75.28 -8.77
N ARG A 87 55.02 -76.30 -9.62
CA ARG A 87 54.64 -76.15 -11.04
C ARG A 87 53.28 -75.46 -11.20
N LYS A 88 52.27 -75.89 -10.42
CA LYS A 88 50.93 -75.27 -10.45
C LYS A 88 50.94 -73.82 -9.97
N LEU A 89 51.71 -73.50 -8.92
CA LEU A 89 51.86 -72.12 -8.46
C LEU A 89 52.51 -71.23 -9.52
N SER A 90 53.57 -71.70 -10.18
CA SER A 90 54.21 -70.97 -11.28
C SER A 90 53.27 -70.72 -12.44
N LEU A 91 52.39 -71.67 -12.78
CA LEU A 91 51.36 -71.48 -13.80
C LEU A 91 50.37 -70.36 -13.43
N ILE A 92 49.91 -70.31 -12.17
CA ILE A 92 49.00 -69.25 -11.70
C ILE A 92 49.66 -67.88 -11.79
N VAL A 93 50.94 -67.76 -11.39
CA VAL A 93 51.68 -66.49 -11.47
C VAL A 93 51.84 -66.04 -12.92
N GLU A 94 52.14 -66.96 -13.85
CA GLU A 94 52.26 -66.61 -15.27
C GLU A 94 50.91 -66.19 -15.88
N GLU A 95 49.81 -66.84 -15.49
CA GLU A 95 48.45 -66.47 -15.93
C GLU A 95 48.00 -65.11 -15.36
N LEU A 96 48.33 -64.81 -14.10
CA LEU A 96 48.11 -63.49 -13.49
C LEU A 96 48.92 -62.40 -14.18
N LYS A 97 50.17 -62.69 -14.55
CA LYS A 97 51.03 -61.78 -15.30
C LYS A 97 50.45 -61.45 -16.68
N GLU A 98 49.94 -62.44 -17.41
CA GLU A 98 49.21 -62.18 -18.66
C GLU A 98 47.94 -61.36 -18.43
N THR A 99 47.18 -61.68 -17.38
CA THR A 99 45.91 -61.00 -17.06
C THR A 99 46.15 -59.54 -16.70
N PHE A 100 47.14 -59.25 -15.86
CA PHE A 100 47.50 -57.89 -15.47
C PHE A 100 48.04 -57.08 -16.64
N ALA A 101 48.80 -57.69 -17.55
CA ALA A 101 49.28 -57.03 -18.76
C ALA A 101 48.14 -56.65 -19.73
N ARG A 102 47.06 -57.44 -19.80
CA ARG A 102 45.89 -57.16 -20.65
C ARG A 102 44.88 -56.22 -20.00
N THR A 103 44.83 -56.16 -18.67
CA THR A 103 43.88 -55.33 -17.93
C THR A 103 44.38 -53.89 -17.90
N LYS A 104 43.65 -52.99 -18.57
CA LYS A 104 43.95 -51.55 -18.52
C LYS A 104 43.25 -50.89 -17.35
N LEU A 105 44.01 -50.27 -16.46
CA LEU A 105 43.49 -49.41 -15.40
C LEU A 105 43.62 -47.95 -15.85
N ALA A 106 42.51 -47.31 -16.21
CA ALA A 106 42.49 -46.00 -16.88
C ALA A 106 43.45 -45.94 -18.09
N GLN A 107 44.17 -44.83 -18.31
CA GLN A 107 45.05 -44.68 -19.48
C GLN A 107 46.46 -45.20 -19.20
N THR A 108 47.00 -44.95 -18.00
CA THR A 108 48.39 -45.32 -17.65
C THR A 108 48.54 -46.14 -16.37
N GLY A 109 47.43 -46.54 -15.73
CA GLY A 109 47.47 -47.36 -14.52
C GLY A 109 47.85 -48.81 -14.80
N TYR A 110 48.34 -49.49 -13.76
CA TYR A 110 48.89 -50.84 -13.84
C TYR A 110 48.64 -51.65 -12.57
N PHE A 111 48.75 -52.97 -12.69
CA PHE A 111 48.69 -53.91 -11.57
C PHE A 111 50.05 -54.55 -11.32
N PHE A 112 50.33 -54.91 -10.07
CA PHE A 112 51.48 -55.73 -9.71
C PHE A 112 51.18 -56.62 -8.49
N LEU A 113 51.98 -57.68 -8.35
CA LEU A 113 51.82 -58.69 -7.30
C LEU A 113 53.14 -58.86 -6.56
N PHE A 114 53.09 -58.92 -5.24
CA PHE A 114 54.26 -59.20 -4.39
C PHE A 114 53.90 -60.07 -3.18
N ASN A 115 54.90 -60.68 -2.53
CA ASN A 115 54.72 -61.50 -1.33
C ASN A 115 55.09 -60.75 -0.03
N GLY A 116 54.83 -61.36 1.13
CA GLY A 116 55.18 -60.79 2.44
C GLY A 116 56.69 -60.61 2.66
N GLN A 117 57.54 -61.27 1.87
CA GLN A 117 58.99 -61.11 1.86
C GLN A 117 59.47 -59.95 0.96
N ARG A 118 58.54 -59.17 0.38
CA ARG A 118 58.80 -58.03 -0.53
C ARG A 118 59.32 -58.43 -1.91
N GLU A 119 59.20 -59.70 -2.29
CA GLU A 119 59.54 -60.16 -3.62
C GLU A 119 58.37 -59.88 -4.57
N LEU A 120 58.68 -59.30 -5.72
CA LEU A 120 57.69 -59.07 -6.78
C LEU A 120 57.48 -60.37 -7.55
N LEU A 121 56.24 -60.85 -7.54
CA LEU A 121 55.81 -62.04 -8.28
C LEU A 121 55.33 -61.67 -9.69
N VAL A 122 54.64 -60.54 -9.82
CA VAL A 122 54.26 -59.94 -11.10
C VAL A 122 54.74 -58.50 -11.10
N HIS A 123 55.70 -58.20 -11.98
CA HIS A 123 56.24 -56.86 -12.07
C HIS A 123 55.24 -55.89 -12.69
N PRO A 124 55.12 -54.67 -12.17
CA PRO A 124 54.43 -53.62 -12.89
C PRO A 124 55.19 -53.34 -14.20
N THR A 125 54.48 -52.93 -15.24
CA THR A 125 55.04 -52.53 -16.54
C THR A 125 55.80 -51.19 -16.44
N LEU A 126 56.73 -51.08 -15.49
CA LEU A 126 57.55 -49.92 -15.19
C LEU A 126 58.94 -50.12 -15.76
N ALA A 127 59.41 -49.15 -16.54
CA ALA A 127 60.71 -49.19 -17.19
C ALA A 127 61.86 -49.26 -16.16
N GLY A 128 62.36 -50.48 -15.90
CA GLY A 128 63.76 -50.73 -15.53
C GLY A 128 64.21 -50.41 -14.11
N LYS A 129 63.32 -50.26 -13.11
CA LYS A 129 63.71 -50.21 -11.68
C LYS A 129 62.90 -51.21 -10.86
N ALA A 130 63.60 -51.97 -10.02
CA ALA A 130 62.94 -52.83 -9.03
C ALA A 130 62.13 -51.94 -8.08
N LEU A 131 60.81 -52.12 -8.03
CA LEU A 131 59.91 -51.40 -7.11
C LEU A 131 60.34 -51.58 -5.63
N GLN A 132 61.12 -52.63 -5.36
CA GLN A 132 61.66 -53.02 -4.07
C GLN A 132 62.49 -51.92 -3.37
N ASP A 133 63.16 -51.04 -4.13
CA ASP A 133 64.01 -49.97 -3.60
C ASP A 133 63.43 -48.57 -3.78
N VAL A 134 62.20 -48.46 -4.32
CA VAL A 134 61.57 -47.17 -4.58
C VAL A 134 61.09 -46.56 -3.26
N LYS A 135 61.55 -45.36 -2.95
CA LYS A 135 61.04 -44.54 -1.85
C LYS A 135 59.94 -43.62 -2.35
N ASN A 136 58.89 -43.47 -1.55
CA ASN A 136 57.90 -42.43 -1.79
C ASN A 136 58.55 -41.07 -1.54
N ALA A 137 58.56 -40.20 -2.56
CA ALA A 137 59.21 -38.89 -2.43
C ALA A 137 58.50 -37.95 -1.43
N GLN A 138 57.24 -38.25 -1.06
CA GLN A 138 56.48 -37.47 -0.10
C GLN A 138 56.80 -37.83 1.36
N THR A 139 56.99 -39.12 1.66
CA THR A 139 57.15 -39.61 3.04
C THR A 139 58.58 -40.08 3.36
N GLY A 140 59.39 -40.38 2.33
CA GLY A 140 60.76 -40.85 2.46
C GLY A 140 60.91 -42.33 2.85
N TYR A 141 59.81 -43.03 3.12
CA TYR A 141 59.79 -44.47 3.39
C TYR A 141 59.82 -45.30 2.10
N LEU A 142 60.15 -46.58 2.24
CA LEU A 142 60.06 -47.55 1.14
C LEU A 142 58.59 -47.75 0.76
N LEU A 143 58.30 -47.60 -0.53
CA LEU A 143 56.94 -47.71 -1.07
C LEU A 143 56.31 -49.06 -0.73
N MET A 144 57.09 -50.14 -0.77
CA MET A 144 56.63 -51.49 -0.41
C MET A 144 56.15 -51.59 1.04
N ASP A 145 56.77 -50.86 1.98
CA ASP A 145 56.35 -50.87 3.38
C ASP A 145 55.03 -50.12 3.57
N GLU A 146 54.83 -49.04 2.82
CA GLU A 146 53.57 -48.29 2.81
C GLU A 146 52.43 -49.11 2.19
N LEU A 147 52.71 -49.85 1.10
CA LEU A 147 51.74 -50.75 0.46
C LEU A 147 51.39 -51.95 1.37
N LEU A 148 52.37 -52.54 2.06
CA LEU A 148 52.13 -53.59 3.07
C LEU A 148 51.28 -53.08 4.23
N ALA A 149 51.54 -51.86 4.70
CA ALA A 149 50.75 -51.25 5.76
C ALA A 149 49.31 -50.98 5.31
N ALA A 150 49.14 -50.50 4.07
CA ALA A 150 47.83 -50.17 3.49
C ALA A 150 46.94 -51.38 3.24
N ALA A 151 47.52 -52.55 3.02
CA ALA A 151 46.76 -53.80 2.92
C ALA A 151 45.96 -54.14 4.21
N LYS A 152 46.27 -53.51 5.36
CA LYS A 152 45.46 -53.61 6.59
C LYS A 152 44.19 -52.74 6.54
N THR A 153 44.09 -51.82 5.59
CA THR A 153 42.98 -50.88 5.40
C THR A 153 42.65 -50.74 3.90
N PRO A 154 42.06 -51.78 3.27
CA PRO A 154 41.93 -51.87 1.81
C PRO A 154 41.12 -50.74 1.15
N ASP A 155 40.19 -50.11 1.86
CA ASP A 155 39.40 -48.98 1.32
C ASP A 155 40.15 -47.64 1.26
N LYS A 156 41.38 -47.57 1.79
CA LYS A 156 42.18 -46.35 1.77
C LYS A 156 43.34 -46.47 0.79
N PRO A 157 43.39 -45.60 -0.22
CA PRO A 157 44.51 -45.60 -1.14
C PRO A 157 45.79 -45.10 -0.47
N VAL A 158 46.92 -45.60 -0.95
CA VAL A 158 48.24 -45.01 -0.71
C VAL A 158 48.50 -43.99 -1.81
N GLU A 159 48.64 -42.74 -1.42
CA GLU A 159 49.15 -41.69 -2.31
C GLU A 159 50.68 -41.64 -2.24
N TYR A 160 51.34 -41.65 -3.39
CA TYR A 160 52.79 -41.51 -3.44
C TYR A 160 53.27 -40.74 -4.66
N LEU A 161 54.47 -40.18 -4.50
CA LEU A 161 55.20 -39.48 -5.54
C LEU A 161 56.30 -40.37 -6.10
N GLN A 162 56.24 -40.64 -7.40
CA GLN A 162 57.27 -41.40 -8.11
C GLN A 162 57.93 -40.55 -9.19
N GLN A 163 59.27 -40.63 -9.29
CA GLN A 163 60.01 -40.06 -10.41
C GLN A 163 59.81 -40.89 -11.68
N GLY A 164 59.41 -40.23 -12.77
CA GLY A 164 59.21 -40.89 -14.07
C GLY A 164 60.50 -41.48 -14.67
N SER A 165 60.36 -42.42 -15.60
CA SER A 165 61.51 -43.05 -16.27
C SER A 165 62.11 -42.17 -17.39
N SER A 166 63.41 -41.90 -17.26
CA SER A 166 64.44 -41.67 -18.29
C SER A 166 64.29 -40.60 -19.41
N THR A 167 63.28 -39.74 -19.45
CA THR A 167 63.33 -38.53 -20.32
C THR A 167 62.93 -37.22 -19.65
N ASP A 168 62.33 -37.26 -18.46
CA ASP A 168 61.83 -36.06 -17.77
C ASP A 168 62.19 -36.13 -16.28
N ARG A 169 63.50 -36.03 -15.98
CA ARG A 169 64.09 -36.29 -14.66
C ARG A 169 63.61 -35.37 -13.53
N GLU A 170 62.74 -34.39 -13.80
CA GLU A 170 62.31 -33.38 -12.82
C GLU A 170 60.81 -33.42 -12.47
N ARG A 171 59.98 -34.23 -13.15
CA ARG A 171 58.54 -34.24 -12.88
C ARG A 171 58.13 -35.41 -11.98
N LEU A 172 57.87 -35.10 -10.71
CA LEU A 172 57.23 -36.03 -9.78
C LEU A 172 55.78 -36.27 -10.22
N THR A 173 55.40 -37.53 -10.42
CA THR A 173 54.03 -37.91 -10.79
C THR A 173 53.31 -38.43 -9.55
N HIS A 174 52.10 -37.93 -9.31
CA HIS A 174 51.23 -38.37 -8.22
C HIS A 174 50.49 -39.65 -8.62
N TYR A 175 50.70 -40.72 -7.85
CA TYR A 175 49.99 -41.98 -7.98
C TYR A 175 49.11 -42.23 -6.76
N GLU A 176 48.03 -42.95 -7.00
CA GLU A 176 47.10 -43.46 -6.01
C GLU A 176 47.04 -44.98 -6.17
N SER A 177 47.22 -45.74 -5.08
CA SER A 177 47.28 -47.20 -5.14
C SER A 177 46.45 -47.90 -4.08
N TYR A 178 45.71 -48.90 -4.53
CA TYR A 178 44.88 -49.77 -3.70
C TYR A 178 45.55 -51.14 -3.59
N VAL A 179 45.54 -51.75 -2.41
CA VAL A 179 46.26 -52.99 -2.13
C VAL A 179 45.35 -53.98 -1.39
N ASP A 180 45.19 -55.17 -1.96
CA ASP A 180 44.46 -56.29 -1.36
C ASP A 180 45.41 -57.41 -0.93
N TYR A 181 45.16 -58.03 0.22
CA TYR A 181 45.97 -59.11 0.78
C TYR A 181 45.27 -60.48 0.73
N PHE A 182 45.94 -61.47 0.12
CA PHE A 182 45.50 -62.85 0.01
C PHE A 182 46.32 -63.78 0.92
N LYS A 183 45.77 -64.03 2.12
CA LYS A 183 46.44 -64.73 3.24
C LYS A 183 46.95 -66.14 2.92
N THR A 184 46.25 -66.93 2.11
CA THR A 184 46.58 -68.35 1.88
C THR A 184 47.91 -68.55 1.17
N LEU A 185 48.27 -67.62 0.28
CA LEU A 185 49.52 -67.67 -0.50
C LEU A 185 50.50 -66.56 -0.09
N ASP A 186 50.15 -65.74 0.90
CA ASP A 186 50.87 -64.55 1.33
C ASP A 186 51.12 -63.55 0.18
N TRP A 187 50.09 -63.30 -0.63
CA TRP A 187 50.14 -62.45 -1.83
C TRP A 187 49.46 -61.10 -1.60
N TYR A 188 50.05 -60.03 -2.14
CA TYR A 188 49.52 -58.67 -2.14
C TYR A 188 49.33 -58.21 -3.58
N ILE A 189 48.09 -57.90 -3.95
CA ILE A 189 47.73 -57.39 -5.28
C ILE A 189 47.55 -55.89 -5.17
N ALA A 190 48.34 -55.12 -5.91
CA ALA A 190 48.27 -53.67 -5.91
C ALA A 190 47.84 -53.14 -7.28
N SER A 191 46.97 -52.14 -7.27
CA SER A 191 46.50 -51.41 -8.47
C SER A 191 46.84 -49.93 -8.33
N SER A 192 47.60 -49.39 -9.28
CA SER A 192 48.12 -48.02 -9.22
C SER A 192 47.65 -47.20 -10.41
N ILE A 193 47.14 -45.99 -10.16
CA ILE A 193 46.67 -45.03 -11.17
C ILE A 193 47.24 -43.64 -10.90
N ARG A 194 47.42 -42.82 -11.94
CA ARG A 194 47.82 -41.41 -11.76
C ARG A 194 46.62 -40.54 -11.35
N LYS A 195 46.83 -39.66 -10.37
CA LYS A 195 45.77 -38.80 -9.81
C LYS A 195 45.21 -37.78 -10.80
N ASP A 196 46.04 -37.26 -11.72
CA ASP A 196 45.62 -36.29 -12.74
C ASP A 196 44.63 -36.89 -13.76
N GLU A 197 44.71 -38.19 -14.05
CA GLU A 197 43.74 -38.88 -14.90
C GLU A 197 42.34 -38.96 -14.28
N ILE A 198 42.26 -38.93 -12.94
CA ILE A 198 40.99 -38.95 -12.20
C ILE A 198 40.39 -37.53 -12.13
N GLU A 199 41.23 -36.51 -11.93
CA GLU A 199 40.76 -35.13 -11.68
C GLU A 199 40.42 -34.33 -12.95
N LEU A 200 41.13 -34.55 -14.07
CA LEU A 200 40.96 -33.76 -15.30
C LEU A 200 39.53 -33.78 -15.86
N PRO A 201 38.83 -34.93 -15.97
CA PRO A 201 37.45 -34.97 -16.47
C PRO A 201 36.46 -34.23 -15.56
N ALA A 202 36.68 -34.30 -14.24
CA ALA A 202 35.83 -33.64 -13.26
C ALA A 202 35.93 -32.11 -13.36
N ASN A 203 37.15 -31.59 -13.52
CA ASN A 203 37.38 -30.14 -13.62
C ASN A 203 36.82 -29.54 -14.92
N ASP A 204 36.89 -30.24 -16.06
CA ASP A 204 36.28 -29.77 -17.32
C ASP A 204 34.75 -29.65 -17.21
N LEU A 205 34.11 -30.63 -16.56
CA LEU A 205 32.66 -30.63 -16.34
C LEU A 205 32.22 -29.43 -15.48
N VAL A 206 32.92 -29.16 -14.38
CA VAL A 206 32.63 -28.04 -13.48
C VAL A 206 32.80 -26.70 -14.18
N MET A 207 33.86 -26.54 -14.99
CA MET A 207 34.11 -25.31 -15.75
C MET A 207 32.96 -25.03 -16.74
N ARG A 208 32.54 -26.04 -17.51
CA ARG A 208 31.44 -25.89 -18.47
C ARG A 208 30.12 -25.53 -17.78
N GLN A 209 29.78 -26.20 -16.67
CA GLN A 209 28.59 -25.88 -15.90
C GLN A 209 28.61 -24.44 -15.37
N THR A 210 29.76 -24.00 -14.86
CA THR A 210 29.94 -22.62 -14.37
C THR A 210 29.70 -21.59 -15.47
N LEU A 211 30.21 -21.82 -16.68
CA LEU A 211 29.99 -20.93 -17.83
C LEU A 211 28.52 -20.86 -18.24
N PHE A 212 27.79 -21.98 -18.25
CA PHE A 212 26.36 -21.98 -18.55
C PHE A 212 25.55 -21.19 -17.51
N ILE A 213 25.83 -21.37 -16.22
CA ILE A 213 25.16 -20.63 -15.14
C ILE A 213 25.43 -19.12 -15.28
N ALA A 214 26.69 -18.74 -15.54
CA ALA A 214 27.06 -17.35 -15.75
C ALA A 214 26.34 -16.72 -16.96
N ALA A 215 26.21 -17.47 -18.07
CA ALA A 215 25.51 -17.01 -19.26
C ALA A 215 24.01 -16.80 -19.01
N ILE A 216 23.35 -17.75 -18.33
CA ILE A 216 21.93 -17.62 -17.96
C ILE A 216 21.72 -16.42 -17.03
N PHE A 217 22.61 -16.24 -16.05
CA PHE A 217 22.54 -15.11 -15.13
C PHE A 217 22.68 -13.77 -15.88
N ALA A 218 23.68 -13.65 -16.76
CA ALA A 218 23.86 -12.44 -17.58
C ALA A 218 22.65 -12.16 -18.49
N ALA A 219 22.09 -13.19 -19.14
CA ALA A 219 20.89 -13.05 -19.96
C ALA A 219 19.68 -12.61 -19.12
N SER A 220 19.50 -13.18 -17.92
CA SER A 220 18.42 -12.79 -17.02
C SER A 220 18.52 -11.33 -16.56
N LEU A 221 19.73 -10.86 -16.27
CA LEU A 221 19.99 -9.46 -15.93
C LEU A 221 19.70 -8.52 -17.11
N LEU A 222 20.08 -8.92 -18.33
CA LEU A 222 19.80 -8.13 -19.53
C LEU A 222 18.28 -8.03 -19.79
N ILE A 223 17.55 -9.13 -19.68
CA ILE A 223 16.08 -9.14 -19.82
C ILE A 223 15.43 -8.26 -18.75
N ALA A 224 15.87 -8.40 -17.49
CA ALA A 224 15.37 -7.57 -16.39
C ALA A 224 15.63 -6.07 -16.66
N TYR A 225 16.83 -5.71 -17.12
CA TYR A 225 17.16 -4.33 -17.48
C TYR A 225 16.28 -3.79 -18.62
N LEU A 226 16.04 -4.58 -19.66
CA LEU A 226 15.17 -4.18 -20.77
C LEU A 226 13.72 -3.97 -20.32
N LEU A 227 13.17 -4.86 -19.49
CA LEU A 227 11.82 -4.71 -18.93
C LEU A 227 11.70 -3.47 -18.03
N ILE A 228 12.67 -3.26 -17.14
CA ILE A 228 12.68 -2.10 -16.22
C ILE A 228 12.79 -0.79 -17.00
N SER A 229 13.69 -0.72 -17.98
CA SER A 229 13.88 0.49 -18.79
C SER A 229 12.66 0.83 -19.64
N GLN A 230 11.99 -0.18 -20.20
CA GLN A 230 10.74 0.01 -20.93
C GLN A 230 9.61 0.51 -20.02
N LEU A 231 9.42 -0.10 -18.84
CA LEU A 231 8.37 0.31 -17.90
C LEU A 231 8.60 1.75 -17.41
N SER A 232 9.85 2.07 -17.03
CA SER A 232 10.23 3.37 -16.49
C SER A 232 9.99 4.51 -17.49
N LYS A 233 10.22 4.26 -18.78
CA LYS A 233 9.97 5.24 -19.84
C LYS A 233 8.49 5.59 -19.98
N HIS A 234 7.59 4.62 -19.89
CA HIS A 234 6.15 4.88 -19.98
C HIS A 234 5.63 5.58 -18.73
N LEU A 235 6.07 5.16 -17.55
CA LEU A 235 5.71 5.79 -16.29
C LEU A 235 6.19 7.25 -16.23
N GLY A 236 7.39 7.53 -16.75
CA GLY A 236 7.91 8.90 -16.87
C GLY A 236 7.04 9.82 -17.74
N LYS A 237 6.46 9.30 -18.83
CA LYS A 237 5.53 10.08 -19.67
C LYS A 237 4.22 10.38 -18.95
N LEU A 238 3.64 9.41 -18.24
CA LEU A 238 2.42 9.61 -17.46
C LEU A 238 2.66 10.59 -16.30
N ALA A 239 3.80 10.50 -15.62
CA ALA A 239 4.18 11.43 -14.56
C ALA A 239 4.39 12.86 -15.09
N ALA A 240 5.03 13.01 -16.26
CA ALA A 240 5.17 14.31 -16.91
C ALA A 240 3.79 14.90 -17.25
N TYR A 241 2.89 14.09 -17.82
CA TYR A 241 1.53 14.51 -18.13
C TYR A 241 0.76 14.98 -16.90
N ALA A 242 0.80 14.21 -15.81
CA ALA A 242 0.16 14.58 -14.56
C ALA A 242 0.71 15.89 -13.98
N LYS A 243 2.01 16.17 -14.17
CA LYS A 243 2.66 17.41 -13.75
C LYS A 243 2.28 18.60 -14.63
N GLU A 244 2.06 18.39 -15.91
CA GLU A 244 1.63 19.41 -16.87
C GLU A 244 0.12 19.66 -16.81
N LEU A 245 -0.66 18.73 -16.25
CA LEU A 245 -2.13 18.81 -16.14
C LEU A 245 -2.61 20.16 -15.58
N PRO A 246 -2.09 20.68 -14.45
CA PRO A 246 -2.55 21.95 -13.88
C PRO A 246 -2.26 23.19 -14.75
N SER A 247 -1.32 23.07 -15.71
CA SER A 247 -0.95 24.16 -16.62
C SER A 247 -1.75 24.17 -17.91
N HIS A 248 -2.59 23.15 -18.15
CA HIS A 248 -3.47 23.15 -19.30
C HIS A 248 -4.55 24.22 -19.14
N ASP A 249 -4.87 24.87 -20.25
CA ASP A 249 -6.02 25.75 -20.30
C ASP A 249 -7.30 24.92 -20.31
N PHE A 250 -8.00 24.92 -19.18
CA PHE A 250 -9.29 24.25 -19.00
C PHE A 250 -10.49 25.12 -19.42
N SER A 251 -10.24 26.33 -19.92
CA SER A 251 -11.31 27.24 -20.34
C SER A 251 -11.90 26.90 -21.71
N THR A 252 -11.21 26.08 -22.51
CA THR A 252 -11.65 25.65 -23.84
C THR A 252 -12.14 24.20 -23.83
N THR A 253 -13.16 23.93 -24.64
CA THR A 253 -13.74 22.60 -24.86
C THR A 253 -12.98 21.78 -25.90
N GLU A 254 -12.05 22.40 -26.63
CA GLU A 254 -11.25 21.73 -27.65
C GLU A 254 -10.11 20.93 -27.04
N VAL A 255 -10.15 19.62 -27.23
CA VAL A 255 -9.11 18.69 -26.81
C VAL A 255 -8.01 18.69 -27.87
N GLY A 256 -6.88 19.35 -27.58
CA GLY A 256 -5.65 19.11 -28.33
C GLY A 256 -5.19 17.66 -28.17
N PRO A 257 -4.43 17.10 -29.12
CA PRO A 257 -3.97 15.72 -29.03
C PRO A 257 -3.10 15.51 -27.78
N SER A 258 -3.57 14.66 -26.86
CA SER A 258 -2.86 14.37 -25.62
C SER A 258 -1.63 13.50 -25.87
N SER A 259 -0.52 13.83 -25.21
CA SER A 259 0.75 13.09 -25.35
C SER A 259 0.68 11.65 -24.82
N ILE A 260 -0.34 11.33 -24.00
CA ILE A 260 -0.57 10.00 -23.42
C ILE A 260 -1.67 9.20 -24.12
N GLU A 261 -2.43 9.80 -25.05
CA GLU A 261 -3.47 9.11 -25.82
C GLU A 261 -2.94 7.87 -26.58
N PRO A 262 -1.74 7.89 -27.18
CA PRO A 262 -1.17 6.69 -27.79
C PRO A 262 -0.89 5.57 -26.78
N LEU A 263 -0.63 5.89 -25.51
CA LEU A 263 -0.41 4.89 -24.45
C LEU A 263 -1.71 4.18 -24.09
N ALA A 264 -2.79 4.94 -23.94
CA ALA A 264 -4.13 4.40 -23.67
C ALA A 264 -4.61 3.48 -24.81
N ARG A 265 -4.36 3.86 -26.07
CA ARG A 265 -4.78 3.05 -27.23
C ARG A 265 -3.91 1.81 -27.48
N LYS A 266 -2.60 1.90 -27.23
CA LYS A 266 -1.63 0.85 -27.61
C LYS A 266 -1.51 -0.26 -26.56
N TYR A 267 -1.58 0.08 -25.28
CA TYR A 267 -1.35 -0.88 -24.19
C TYR A 267 -2.69 -1.26 -23.53
N ARG A 268 -2.86 -2.55 -23.21
CA ARG A 268 -4.04 -3.09 -22.49
C ARG A 268 -3.72 -3.55 -21.07
N ASP A 269 -2.50 -3.27 -20.62
CA ASP A 269 -1.99 -3.56 -19.28
C ASP A 269 -2.27 -2.39 -18.32
N GLU A 270 -1.61 -2.39 -17.17
CA GLU A 270 -1.72 -1.33 -16.15
C GLU A 270 -1.33 0.06 -16.69
N VAL A 271 -0.39 0.14 -17.63
CA VAL A 271 0.05 1.42 -18.22
C VAL A 271 -1.06 2.03 -19.08
N GLY A 272 -1.71 1.21 -19.90
CA GLY A 272 -2.84 1.63 -20.72
C GLY A 272 -4.04 2.09 -19.89
N ARG A 273 -4.41 1.29 -18.88
CA ARG A 273 -5.52 1.63 -17.96
C ARG A 273 -5.26 2.92 -17.18
N LEU A 274 -4.03 3.15 -16.75
CA LEU A 274 -3.66 4.37 -16.05
C LEU A 274 -3.73 5.59 -16.99
N ALA A 275 -3.29 5.45 -18.24
CA ALA A 275 -3.41 6.51 -19.24
C ALA A 275 -4.88 6.88 -19.52
N GLU A 276 -5.76 5.88 -19.66
CA GLU A 276 -7.20 6.09 -19.83
C GLU A 276 -7.82 6.81 -18.62
N ALA A 277 -7.46 6.42 -17.40
CA ALA A 277 -7.93 7.08 -16.18
C ALA A 277 -7.51 8.55 -16.10
N PHE A 278 -6.28 8.88 -16.51
CA PHE A 278 -5.81 10.28 -16.58
C PHE A 278 -6.59 11.10 -17.61
N LEU A 279 -6.85 10.55 -18.80
CA LEU A 279 -7.64 11.22 -19.84
C LEU A 279 -9.09 11.45 -19.39
N PHE A 280 -9.70 10.45 -18.76
CA PHE A 280 -11.04 10.57 -18.19
C PHE A 280 -11.11 11.65 -17.10
N MET A 281 -10.14 11.65 -16.17
CA MET A 281 -10.08 12.65 -15.10
C MET A 281 -9.91 14.07 -15.66
N GLU A 282 -9.11 14.25 -16.70
CA GLU A 282 -8.98 15.56 -17.35
C GLU A 282 -10.30 16.04 -17.96
N GLN A 283 -11.01 15.15 -18.67
CA GLN A 283 -12.30 15.48 -19.27
C GLN A 283 -13.34 15.86 -18.19
N GLU A 284 -13.43 15.10 -17.12
CA GLU A 284 -14.30 15.41 -15.98
C GLU A 284 -13.93 16.74 -15.31
N LEU A 285 -12.63 17.01 -15.13
CA LEU A 285 -12.16 18.27 -14.55
C LEU A 285 -12.51 19.46 -15.43
N ARG A 286 -12.39 19.34 -16.76
CA ARG A 286 -12.83 20.36 -17.73
C ARG A 286 -14.31 20.65 -17.60
N GLN A 287 -15.14 19.60 -17.59
CA GLN A 287 -16.59 19.76 -17.47
C GLN A 287 -16.95 20.41 -16.13
N TYR A 288 -16.30 19.99 -15.04
CA TYR A 288 -16.51 20.57 -13.72
C TYR A 288 -16.15 22.06 -13.67
N ILE A 289 -14.98 22.44 -14.20
CA ILE A 289 -14.54 23.85 -14.26
C ILE A 289 -15.50 24.69 -15.13
N HIS A 290 -15.94 24.16 -16.27
CA HIS A 290 -16.89 24.84 -17.14
C HIS A 290 -18.23 25.10 -16.44
N ASN A 291 -18.82 24.05 -15.85
CA ASN A 291 -20.08 24.16 -15.11
C ASN A 291 -19.96 25.11 -13.92
N LEU A 292 -18.84 25.05 -13.19
CA LEU A 292 -18.56 25.94 -12.06
C LEU A 292 -18.49 27.39 -12.54
N ARG A 293 -17.81 27.65 -13.66
CA ARG A 293 -17.70 29.00 -14.24
C ARG A 293 -19.05 29.54 -14.68
N GLU A 294 -19.85 28.74 -15.39
CA GLU A 294 -21.21 29.16 -15.80
C GLU A 294 -22.09 29.46 -14.58
N THR A 295 -22.05 28.59 -13.57
CA THR A 295 -22.86 28.74 -12.35
C THR A 295 -22.42 29.98 -11.56
N THR A 296 -21.11 30.20 -11.38
CA THR A 296 -20.57 31.38 -10.71
C THR A 296 -20.91 32.65 -11.47
N ALA A 297 -20.75 32.67 -12.80
CA ALA A 297 -21.10 33.84 -13.62
C ALA A 297 -22.60 34.16 -13.58
N ALA A 298 -23.46 33.14 -13.58
CA ALA A 298 -24.90 33.32 -13.43
C ALA A 298 -25.25 33.86 -12.04
N LYS A 299 -24.61 33.34 -10.98
CA LYS A 299 -24.79 33.81 -9.61
C LYS A 299 -24.35 35.26 -9.44
N GLU A 300 -23.15 35.63 -9.91
CA GLU A 300 -22.64 37.00 -9.87
C GLU A 300 -23.56 37.98 -10.62
N ARG A 301 -24.14 37.55 -11.75
CA ARG A 301 -25.13 38.35 -12.48
C ARG A 301 -26.39 38.60 -11.65
N ILE A 302 -26.95 37.56 -11.03
CA ILE A 302 -28.16 37.68 -10.19
C ILE A 302 -27.88 38.57 -8.97
N GLU A 303 -26.74 38.39 -8.30
CA GLU A 303 -26.33 39.24 -7.17
C GLU A 303 -26.19 40.70 -7.60
N SER A 304 -25.59 40.97 -8.77
CA SER A 304 -25.51 42.32 -9.33
C SER A 304 -26.88 42.91 -9.65
N GLU A 305 -27.81 42.12 -10.22
CA GLU A 305 -29.16 42.57 -10.53
C GLU A 305 -29.97 42.86 -9.25
N LEU A 306 -29.82 42.03 -8.21
CA LEU A 306 -30.46 42.26 -6.90
C LEU A 306 -29.88 43.49 -6.19
N GLN A 307 -28.57 43.76 -6.31
CA GLN A 307 -27.97 44.98 -5.77
C GLN A 307 -28.53 46.24 -6.46
N ILE A 308 -28.68 46.21 -7.80
CA ILE A 308 -29.33 47.32 -8.52
C ILE A 308 -30.78 47.48 -8.07
N ALA A 309 -31.51 46.38 -7.89
CA ALA A 309 -32.88 46.42 -7.38
C ALA A 309 -32.96 47.02 -5.97
N ARG A 310 -32.00 46.72 -5.08
CA ARG A 310 -31.85 47.34 -3.76
C ARG A 310 -31.67 48.85 -3.88
N ASP A 311 -30.75 49.30 -4.72
CA ASP A 311 -30.46 50.73 -4.86
C ASP A 311 -31.68 51.49 -5.39
N ILE A 312 -32.41 50.90 -6.34
CA ILE A 312 -33.69 51.45 -6.83
C ILE A 312 -34.74 51.48 -5.70
N GLN A 313 -34.92 50.38 -4.98
CA GLN A 313 -35.88 50.31 -3.86
C GLN A 313 -35.58 51.38 -2.80
N MET A 314 -34.33 51.47 -2.38
CA MET A 314 -33.89 52.45 -1.38
C MET A 314 -34.12 53.88 -1.88
N SER A 315 -34.00 54.14 -3.19
CA SER A 315 -34.27 55.46 -3.78
C SER A 315 -35.73 55.91 -3.66
N PHE A 316 -36.68 54.99 -3.44
CA PHE A 316 -38.07 55.36 -3.19
C PHE A 316 -38.29 55.94 -1.80
N LEU A 317 -37.42 55.63 -0.84
CA LEU A 317 -37.55 56.06 0.56
C LEU A 317 -36.90 57.43 0.78
N PRO A 318 -37.43 58.30 1.66
CA PRO A 318 -36.75 59.52 2.04
C PRO A 318 -35.39 59.25 2.71
N GLN A 319 -34.27 59.68 2.10
CA GLN A 319 -32.92 59.42 2.61
C GLN A 319 -32.21 60.66 3.22
N THR A 320 -32.73 61.86 2.97
CA THR A 320 -32.11 63.10 3.45
C THR A 320 -32.64 63.47 4.82
N PHE A 321 -31.74 63.60 5.80
CA PHE A 321 -32.07 64.00 7.17
C PHE A 321 -31.17 65.16 7.65
N PRO A 322 -31.73 66.24 8.24
CA PRO A 322 -33.16 66.50 8.40
C PRO A 322 -33.84 66.78 7.03
N PRO A 323 -35.04 66.25 6.77
CA PRO A 323 -35.70 66.39 5.47
C PRO A 323 -36.28 67.80 5.22
N PHE A 324 -36.54 68.54 6.30
CA PHE A 324 -37.06 69.90 6.26
C PHE A 324 -36.19 70.82 7.12
N PRO A 325 -34.99 71.23 6.65
CA PRO A 325 -34.02 72.00 7.45
C PRO A 325 -34.56 73.34 7.97
N ASP A 326 -35.50 73.94 7.25
CA ASP A 326 -36.11 75.22 7.60
C ASP A 326 -37.26 75.10 8.61
N ARG A 327 -37.72 73.88 8.91
CA ARG A 327 -38.78 73.60 9.86
C ARG A 327 -38.19 73.24 11.23
N LYS A 328 -38.61 73.94 12.27
CA LYS A 328 -38.15 73.78 13.67
C LYS A 328 -39.23 73.26 14.60
N GLU A 329 -40.45 73.13 14.09
CA GLU A 329 -41.65 72.76 14.82
C GLU A 329 -41.65 71.27 15.23
N PHE A 330 -40.81 70.46 14.59
CA PHE A 330 -40.66 69.03 14.86
C PHE A 330 -39.25 68.54 14.49
N GLU A 331 -38.93 67.33 14.95
CA GLU A 331 -37.75 66.57 14.57
C GLU A 331 -38.20 65.22 14.03
N ILE A 332 -37.63 64.76 12.91
CA ILE A 332 -37.99 63.50 12.27
C ILE A 332 -36.73 62.75 11.84
N TYR A 333 -36.71 61.44 12.11
CA TYR A 333 -35.67 60.55 11.63
C TYR A 333 -36.25 59.18 11.34
N ALA A 334 -35.77 58.55 10.27
CA ALA A 334 -36.16 57.20 9.91
C ALA A 334 -34.97 56.43 9.35
N MET A 335 -35.04 55.12 9.45
CA MET A 335 -34.07 54.22 8.84
C MET A 335 -34.73 52.88 8.51
N VAL A 336 -34.19 52.21 7.49
CA VAL A 336 -34.51 50.83 7.15
C VAL A 336 -33.20 50.06 6.95
N LYS A 337 -33.15 48.85 7.48
CA LYS A 337 -32.07 47.88 7.24
C LYS A 337 -32.70 46.58 6.73
N PRO A 338 -32.70 46.35 5.41
CA PRO A 338 -33.23 45.12 4.85
C PRO A 338 -32.43 43.88 5.30
N ALA A 339 -33.12 42.78 5.62
CA ALA A 339 -32.53 41.49 5.99
C ALA A 339 -31.98 40.71 4.79
N ARG A 340 -32.51 40.99 3.59
CA ARG A 340 -32.06 40.45 2.29
C ARG A 340 -31.59 41.57 1.38
N GLU A 341 -31.29 41.24 0.13
CA GLU A 341 -30.90 42.20 -0.90
C GLU A 341 -31.98 43.28 -1.07
N VAL A 342 -33.26 42.88 -1.12
CA VAL A 342 -34.44 43.77 -1.17
C VAL A 342 -35.46 43.39 -0.09
N GLY A 343 -36.12 44.39 0.49
CA GLY A 343 -37.03 44.26 1.64
C GLY A 343 -38.52 44.48 1.35
N GLY A 344 -39.40 44.22 2.30
CA GLY A 344 -40.82 44.56 2.29
C GLY A 344 -41.14 45.88 3.02
N ASP A 345 -40.28 46.27 3.96
CA ASP A 345 -40.51 47.45 4.79
C ASP A 345 -40.39 48.78 4.05
N PHE A 346 -41.15 49.77 4.51
CA PHE A 346 -41.02 51.15 4.06
C PHE A 346 -41.43 52.19 5.11
N TYR A 347 -40.99 53.41 4.86
CA TYR A 347 -41.53 54.61 5.48
C TYR A 347 -41.69 55.73 4.43
N ASP A 348 -42.57 56.67 4.71
CA ASP A 348 -42.68 57.92 3.95
C ASP A 348 -43.14 59.04 4.87
N PHE A 349 -42.80 60.27 4.50
CA PHE A 349 -43.31 61.47 5.12
C PHE A 349 -43.24 62.63 4.13
N PHE A 350 -44.29 63.46 4.12
CA PHE A 350 -44.37 64.63 3.25
C PHE A 350 -45.48 65.56 3.76
N PHE A 351 -45.37 66.83 3.41
CA PHE A 351 -46.40 67.82 3.70
C PHE A 351 -47.55 67.69 2.71
N VAL A 352 -48.79 67.58 3.20
CA VAL A 352 -50.00 67.66 2.35
C VAL A 352 -50.43 69.10 2.12
N ASP A 353 -50.09 70.01 3.04
CA ASP A 353 -50.19 71.47 2.93
C ASP A 353 -49.09 72.14 3.79
N GLU A 354 -49.19 73.44 4.07
CA GLU A 354 -48.16 74.17 4.84
C GLU A 354 -47.97 73.70 6.29
N ASP A 355 -49.01 73.13 6.90
CA ASP A 355 -49.10 72.88 8.34
C ASP A 355 -49.28 71.39 8.68
N HIS A 356 -49.62 70.54 7.71
CA HIS A 356 -49.93 69.13 7.93
C HIS A 356 -48.86 68.21 7.32
N LEU A 357 -48.12 67.53 8.20
CA LEU A 357 -47.13 66.51 7.85
C LEU A 357 -47.78 65.13 7.87
N PHE A 358 -47.97 64.52 6.69
CA PHE A 358 -48.32 63.11 6.58
C PHE A 358 -47.09 62.25 6.86
N PHE A 359 -47.29 61.13 7.55
CA PHE A 359 -46.29 60.10 7.77
C PHE A 359 -46.90 58.70 7.67
N SER A 360 -46.09 57.73 7.25
CA SER A 360 -46.48 56.33 7.19
C SER A 360 -45.28 55.42 7.40
N LEU A 361 -45.51 54.28 8.03
CA LEU A 361 -44.57 53.16 8.13
C LEU A 361 -45.34 51.87 7.90
N GLY A 362 -44.76 50.92 7.17
CA GLY A 362 -45.42 49.64 6.93
C GLY A 362 -44.46 48.52 6.57
N ASP A 363 -44.97 47.31 6.71
CA ASP A 363 -44.28 46.04 6.47
C ASP A 363 -45.17 45.14 5.59
N VAL A 364 -44.58 44.64 4.50
CA VAL A 364 -45.25 43.81 3.50
C VAL A 364 -45.00 42.34 3.80
N SER A 365 -46.07 41.55 3.79
CA SER A 365 -45.99 40.10 3.95
C SER A 365 -45.06 39.46 2.91
N GLY A 366 -44.15 38.60 3.35
CA GLY A 366 -43.21 37.92 2.46
C GLY A 366 -41.86 38.63 2.36
N LYS A 367 -40.97 38.18 1.47
CA LYS A 367 -39.57 38.68 1.39
C LYS A 367 -39.07 38.69 -0.05
N GLY A 368 -38.05 39.49 -0.31
CA GLY A 368 -37.40 39.54 -1.62
C GLY A 368 -38.17 40.41 -2.63
N VAL A 369 -37.98 40.14 -3.92
CA VAL A 369 -38.46 40.98 -5.02
C VAL A 369 -40.00 41.19 -5.04
N PRO A 370 -40.86 40.18 -4.79
CA PRO A 370 -42.30 40.40 -4.78
C PRO A 370 -42.75 41.37 -3.68
N ALA A 371 -42.18 41.25 -2.47
CA ALA A 371 -42.49 42.13 -1.34
C ALA A 371 -42.03 43.57 -1.62
N SER A 372 -40.84 43.76 -2.22
CA SER A 372 -40.33 45.10 -2.53
C SER A 372 -41.16 45.83 -3.60
N LEU A 373 -41.72 45.11 -4.57
CA LEU A 373 -42.63 45.67 -5.57
C LEU A 373 -43.97 46.07 -4.94
N PHE A 374 -44.55 45.20 -4.11
CA PHE A 374 -45.81 45.49 -3.42
C PHE A 374 -45.66 46.65 -2.44
N MET A 375 -44.49 46.77 -1.79
CA MET A 375 -44.09 47.92 -0.99
C MET A 375 -44.11 49.21 -1.81
N ALA A 376 -43.45 49.22 -2.98
CA ALA A 376 -43.36 50.41 -3.82
C ALA A 376 -44.74 50.87 -4.31
N VAL A 377 -45.62 49.93 -4.64
CA VAL A 377 -47.02 50.20 -5.00
C VAL A 377 -47.78 50.78 -3.81
N THR A 378 -47.69 50.16 -2.64
CA THR A 378 -48.36 50.61 -1.40
C THR A 378 -47.95 52.04 -1.05
N LYS A 379 -46.66 52.32 -0.98
CA LYS A 379 -46.12 53.65 -0.67
C LYS A 379 -46.60 54.70 -1.68
N THR A 380 -46.61 54.37 -2.96
CA THR A 380 -47.10 55.26 -4.02
C THR A 380 -48.59 55.54 -3.86
N LEU A 381 -49.39 54.51 -3.55
CA LEU A 381 -50.83 54.65 -3.35
C LEU A 381 -51.17 55.47 -2.09
N LEU A 382 -50.44 55.29 -0.99
CA LEU A 382 -50.55 56.11 0.22
C LEU A 382 -50.28 57.57 -0.10
N ARG A 383 -49.14 57.86 -0.74
CA ARG A 383 -48.79 59.23 -1.13
C ARG A 383 -49.80 59.85 -2.10
N ALA A 384 -50.34 59.09 -3.04
CA ALA A 384 -51.34 59.57 -3.99
C ALA A 384 -52.75 59.74 -3.40
N SER A 385 -53.07 59.02 -2.31
CA SER A 385 -54.38 59.09 -1.64
C SER A 385 -54.39 60.12 -0.50
N ALA A 386 -53.23 60.47 0.05
CA ALA A 386 -53.09 61.56 1.00
C ALA A 386 -53.28 62.92 0.30
N GLY A 387 -54.26 63.69 0.76
CA GLY A 387 -54.56 65.02 0.25
C GLY A 387 -55.01 65.96 1.37
N VAL A 388 -55.09 67.25 1.05
CA VAL A 388 -55.55 68.27 1.99
C VAL A 388 -56.95 67.94 2.50
N GLY A 389 -57.10 67.85 3.82
CA GLY A 389 -58.38 67.57 4.48
C GLY A 389 -58.87 66.12 4.37
N VAL A 390 -58.02 65.18 3.92
CA VAL A 390 -58.35 63.75 3.90
C VAL A 390 -57.79 63.09 5.16
N ASP A 391 -58.65 62.53 5.99
CA ASP A 391 -58.25 61.84 7.22
C ASP A 391 -57.58 60.47 6.92
N PRO A 392 -56.68 59.97 7.79
CA PRO A 392 -55.90 58.74 7.55
C PRO A 392 -56.74 57.47 7.34
N ASP A 393 -57.92 57.38 7.95
CA ASP A 393 -58.85 56.25 7.80
C ASP A 393 -59.37 56.13 6.35
N HIS A 394 -59.68 57.26 5.71
CA HIS A 394 -60.10 57.32 4.31
C HIS A 394 -58.94 57.02 3.36
N VAL A 395 -57.72 57.47 3.69
CA VAL A 395 -56.50 57.11 2.96
C VAL A 395 -56.31 55.59 2.99
N MET A 396 -56.33 54.97 4.17
CA MET A 396 -56.16 53.52 4.31
C MET A 396 -57.25 52.74 3.58
N ALA A 397 -58.52 53.12 3.71
CA ALA A 397 -59.63 52.44 3.02
C ALA A 397 -59.48 52.50 1.49
N SER A 398 -59.11 53.66 0.95
CA SER A 398 -58.85 53.84 -0.49
C SER A 398 -57.68 52.96 -0.97
N VAL A 399 -56.56 52.97 -0.23
CA VAL A 399 -55.39 52.16 -0.58
C VAL A 399 -55.68 50.67 -0.46
N ASN A 400 -56.37 50.23 0.58
CA ASN A 400 -56.76 48.84 0.78
C ASN A 400 -57.53 48.28 -0.42
N ASN A 401 -58.54 49.00 -0.89
CA ASN A 401 -59.36 48.55 -2.02
C ASN A 401 -58.54 48.46 -3.31
N ARG A 402 -57.62 49.41 -3.53
CA ARG A 402 -56.71 49.38 -4.69
C ARG A 402 -55.66 48.26 -4.59
N LEU A 403 -55.25 47.89 -3.39
CA LEU A 403 -54.33 46.78 -3.16
C LEU A 403 -55.02 45.42 -3.25
N CYS A 404 -56.33 45.33 -2.99
CA CYS A 404 -57.10 44.09 -3.18
C CYS A 404 -57.36 43.80 -4.67
N ASP A 405 -57.54 44.86 -5.47
CA ASP A 405 -57.78 44.73 -6.91
C ASP A 405 -56.57 44.08 -7.62
N GLY A 406 -56.78 42.87 -8.16
CA GLY A 406 -55.73 42.10 -8.84
C GLY A 406 -54.68 41.45 -7.93
N ASN A 407 -54.96 41.29 -6.63
CA ASN A 407 -54.05 40.66 -5.67
C ASN A 407 -54.09 39.12 -5.68
N ASP A 408 -53.79 38.51 -6.83
CA ASP A 408 -53.77 37.04 -6.97
C ASP A 408 -52.72 36.37 -6.07
N ALA A 409 -51.68 37.12 -5.69
CA ALA A 409 -50.60 36.66 -4.82
C ALA A 409 -50.99 36.61 -3.33
N CYS A 410 -52.18 37.10 -2.95
CA CYS A 410 -52.65 37.20 -1.56
C CYS A 410 -51.63 37.93 -0.64
N MET A 411 -50.93 38.91 -1.19
CA MET A 411 -49.96 39.73 -0.45
C MET A 411 -50.71 40.77 0.37
N PHE A 412 -50.21 41.10 1.55
CA PHE A 412 -50.80 42.15 2.38
C PHE A 412 -49.71 43.01 2.99
N VAL A 413 -50.11 44.15 3.53
CA VAL A 413 -49.20 45.11 4.15
C VAL A 413 -49.80 45.64 5.43
N THR A 414 -49.05 45.51 6.53
CA THR A 414 -49.38 46.18 7.78
C THR A 414 -48.89 47.63 7.67
N VAL A 415 -49.74 48.60 8.01
CA VAL A 415 -49.38 50.02 7.86
C VAL A 415 -49.91 50.80 9.04
N ILE A 416 -49.08 51.70 9.57
CA ILE A 416 -49.54 52.83 10.37
C ILE A 416 -49.31 54.12 9.59
N CYS A 417 -50.32 54.99 9.55
CA CYS A 417 -50.16 56.32 8.97
C CYS A 417 -50.89 57.37 9.78
N GLY A 418 -50.45 58.62 9.63
CA GLY A 418 -51.04 59.72 10.34
C GLY A 418 -50.67 61.07 9.75
N ILE A 419 -51.32 62.11 10.28
CA ILE A 419 -51.12 63.51 9.93
C ILE A 419 -50.83 64.26 11.21
N LEU A 420 -49.65 64.88 11.30
CA LEU A 420 -49.27 65.81 12.35
C LEU A 420 -49.53 67.25 11.88
N ASN A 421 -50.39 67.97 12.59
CA ASN A 421 -50.45 69.42 12.49
C ASN A 421 -49.26 70.03 13.24
N VAL A 422 -48.30 70.58 12.51
CA VAL A 422 -47.03 71.08 13.09
C VAL A 422 -47.19 72.38 13.87
N ARG A 423 -48.38 73.02 13.83
CA ARG A 423 -48.66 74.22 14.62
C ARG A 423 -49.28 73.91 15.97
N THR A 424 -50.18 72.92 16.00
CA THR A 424 -50.97 72.59 17.20
C THR A 424 -50.39 71.38 17.96
N GLY A 425 -49.63 70.53 17.29
CA GLY A 425 -49.22 69.23 17.81
C GLY A 425 -50.30 68.16 17.73
N GLU A 426 -51.48 68.46 17.15
CA GLU A 426 -52.52 67.48 16.92
C GLU A 426 -52.03 66.43 15.92
N VAL A 427 -52.18 65.16 16.27
CA VAL A 427 -51.89 64.02 15.43
C VAL A 427 -53.16 63.21 15.26
N VAL A 428 -53.51 62.95 14.01
CA VAL A 428 -54.55 61.99 13.63
C VAL A 428 -53.85 60.77 13.06
N CYS A 429 -54.10 59.58 13.60
CA CYS A 429 -53.51 58.33 13.13
C CYS A 429 -54.57 57.28 12.85
N ALA A 430 -54.29 56.38 11.91
CA ALA A 430 -55.01 55.12 11.74
C ALA A 430 -54.02 53.96 11.79
N ASP A 431 -54.47 52.80 12.28
CA ASP A 431 -53.71 51.56 12.27
C ASP A 431 -54.35 50.56 11.30
N GLY A 432 -53.52 50.01 10.41
CA GLY A 432 -53.86 48.97 9.45
C GLY A 432 -53.18 47.66 9.83
N GLY A 433 -53.35 47.22 11.08
CA GLY A 433 -52.83 45.96 11.59
C GLY A 433 -51.32 45.97 11.86
N HIS A 434 -50.74 47.14 12.10
CA HIS A 434 -49.30 47.31 12.29
C HIS A 434 -48.88 47.15 13.75
N ASN A 435 -47.57 47.11 14.00
CA ASN A 435 -47.02 47.05 15.35
C ASN A 435 -47.44 48.27 16.18
N PRO A 436 -47.82 48.10 17.46
CA PRO A 436 -48.21 49.22 18.31
C PRO A 436 -47.06 50.22 18.44
N SER A 437 -47.30 51.45 18.00
CA SER A 437 -46.30 52.52 18.11
C SER A 437 -46.05 52.94 19.55
N LEU A 438 -44.86 53.41 19.84
CA LEU A 438 -44.52 53.95 21.15
C LEU A 438 -44.83 55.45 21.22
N TYR A 439 -45.46 55.85 22.31
CA TYR A 439 -45.59 57.22 22.75
C TYR A 439 -44.56 57.48 23.85
N VAL A 440 -43.68 58.45 23.61
CA VAL A 440 -42.61 58.85 24.51
C VAL A 440 -42.96 60.23 25.07
N SER A 441 -43.35 60.28 26.33
CA SER A 441 -43.57 61.49 27.09
C SER A 441 -42.33 61.84 27.91
N LEU A 442 -41.87 63.08 27.81
CA LEU A 442 -40.77 63.57 28.64
C LEU A 442 -41.31 64.17 29.96
N PRO A 443 -40.69 63.89 31.12
CA PRO A 443 -39.55 62.99 31.35
C PRO A 443 -39.94 61.54 31.71
N ASP A 444 -41.23 61.23 31.83
CA ASP A 444 -41.69 60.21 32.77
C ASP A 444 -42.16 58.88 32.15
N GLU A 445 -42.54 58.80 30.87
CA GLU A 445 -43.25 57.60 30.37
C GLU A 445 -42.92 57.24 28.92
N VAL A 446 -42.67 55.95 28.67
CA VAL A 446 -42.71 55.34 27.33
C VAL A 446 -43.76 54.23 27.39
N LYS A 447 -44.79 54.33 26.56
CA LYS A 447 -45.88 53.34 26.50
C LYS A 447 -46.31 53.11 25.07
N PHE A 448 -47.01 52.01 24.82
CA PHE A 448 -47.67 51.80 23.53
C PHE A 448 -48.86 52.74 23.36
N LEU A 449 -49.05 53.26 22.15
CA LEU A 449 -50.25 53.97 21.74
C LEU A 449 -51.41 52.97 21.66
N ASP A 450 -52.51 53.30 22.32
CA ASP A 450 -53.74 52.53 22.25
C ASP A 450 -54.55 53.01 21.04
N LEU A 451 -54.29 52.40 19.88
CA LEU A 451 -55.00 52.64 18.63
C LEU A 451 -55.97 51.47 18.35
N PRO A 452 -57.20 51.73 17.86
CA PRO A 452 -58.09 50.69 17.38
C PRO A 452 -57.42 49.91 16.26
N ARG A 453 -57.16 48.62 16.51
CA ARG A 453 -56.54 47.74 15.52
C ARG A 453 -57.50 47.44 14.39
N ALA A 454 -57.00 47.52 13.15
CA ALA A 454 -57.71 47.07 11.97
C ALA A 454 -56.98 45.88 11.31
N MET A 455 -57.56 45.37 10.22
CA MET A 455 -56.93 44.35 9.39
C MET A 455 -55.82 44.98 8.53
N ALA A 456 -54.81 44.18 8.16
CA ALA A 456 -53.80 44.60 7.20
C ALA A 456 -54.42 44.97 5.84
N LEU A 457 -53.79 45.92 5.15
CA LEU A 457 -54.26 46.37 3.84
C LEU A 457 -53.97 45.30 2.78
N GLY A 458 -54.88 45.16 1.82
CA GLY A 458 -54.78 44.16 0.74
C GLY A 458 -55.37 42.78 1.08
N VAL A 459 -55.89 42.60 2.30
CA VAL A 459 -56.49 41.33 2.74
C VAL A 459 -57.96 41.21 2.33
N MET A 460 -58.76 42.26 2.55
CA MET A 460 -60.20 42.23 2.32
C MET A 460 -60.72 43.59 1.85
N GLU A 461 -61.43 43.60 0.73
CA GLU A 461 -62.11 44.78 0.19
C GLU A 461 -63.11 45.37 1.19
N GLU A 462 -63.38 46.67 1.06
CA GLU A 462 -64.34 47.43 1.87
C GLU A 462 -64.08 47.40 3.40
N THR A 463 -62.85 47.05 3.80
CA THR A 463 -62.40 47.14 5.20
C THR A 463 -62.47 48.59 5.68
N ARG A 464 -63.08 48.78 6.85
CA ARG A 464 -63.16 50.09 7.52
C ARG A 464 -62.04 50.23 8.53
N TYR A 465 -61.32 51.34 8.43
CA TYR A 465 -60.28 51.73 9.36
C TYR A 465 -60.83 52.78 10.33
N GLN A 466 -60.31 52.81 11.55
CA GLN A 466 -60.68 53.80 12.55
C GLN A 466 -59.49 54.72 12.79
N MET A 467 -59.76 56.01 12.94
CA MET A 467 -58.76 57.00 13.30
C MET A 467 -58.87 57.39 14.77
N GLU A 468 -57.74 57.71 15.36
CA GLU A 468 -57.65 58.30 16.69
C GLU A 468 -56.93 59.64 16.64
N ARG A 469 -57.26 60.50 17.60
CA ARG A 469 -56.68 61.83 17.75
C ARG A 469 -55.93 61.92 19.06
N LEU A 470 -54.70 62.42 19.00
CA LEU A 470 -53.88 62.73 20.16
C LEU A 470 -53.17 64.06 19.96
N VAL A 471 -52.73 64.71 21.03
CA VAL A 471 -52.00 65.98 20.94
C VAL A 471 -50.63 65.79 21.56
N LEU A 472 -49.59 65.92 20.73
CA LEU A 472 -48.21 65.92 21.19
C LEU A 472 -47.89 67.27 21.83
N ARG A 473 -47.35 67.23 23.05
CA ARG A 473 -46.73 68.41 23.67
C ARG A 473 -45.29 68.56 23.20
N PRO A 474 -44.71 69.78 23.26
CA PRO A 474 -43.31 69.98 22.93
C PRO A 474 -42.40 69.03 23.73
N GLY A 475 -41.58 68.25 23.02
CA GLY A 475 -40.70 67.21 23.57
C GLY A 475 -41.23 65.78 23.42
N GLU A 476 -42.53 65.60 23.23
CA GLU A 476 -43.14 64.27 23.09
C GLU A 476 -42.88 63.68 21.71
N THR A 477 -42.73 62.35 21.65
CA THR A 477 -42.33 61.62 20.45
C THR A 477 -43.29 60.47 20.15
N ILE A 478 -43.63 60.29 18.88
CA ILE A 478 -44.20 59.03 18.36
C ILE A 478 -43.06 58.26 17.71
N PHE A 479 -42.86 57.01 18.13
CA PHE A 479 -41.86 56.11 17.62
C PHE A 479 -42.53 54.87 17.04
N MET A 480 -42.49 54.75 15.72
CA MET A 480 -43.01 53.63 14.92
C MET A 480 -41.87 52.68 14.56
N TYR A 481 -42.17 51.39 14.48
CA TYR A 481 -41.19 50.36 14.18
C TYR A 481 -41.85 49.11 13.56
N THR A 482 -41.06 48.31 12.86
CA THR A 482 -41.48 46.99 12.33
C THR A 482 -41.08 45.85 13.26
N ASP A 483 -41.77 44.72 13.14
CA ASP A 483 -41.55 43.54 13.99
C ASP A 483 -40.13 42.97 13.91
N GLY A 484 -39.38 43.25 12.84
CA GLY A 484 -37.97 42.89 12.73
C GLY A 484 -37.09 43.43 13.86
N ILE A 485 -37.54 44.46 14.60
CA ILE A 485 -36.90 44.86 15.86
C ILE A 485 -37.22 43.87 16.98
N THR A 486 -38.50 43.62 17.24
CA THR A 486 -38.95 42.79 18.37
C THR A 486 -38.60 41.31 18.16
N GLU A 487 -38.58 40.86 16.91
CA GLU A 487 -38.26 39.49 16.51
C GLU A 487 -36.77 39.26 16.23
N ALA A 488 -35.92 40.30 16.31
CA ALA A 488 -34.47 40.14 16.17
C ALA A 488 -33.94 39.09 17.16
N MET A 489 -33.22 38.09 16.65
CA MET A 489 -32.77 36.94 17.44
C MET A 489 -31.29 37.04 17.81
N ASN A 490 -30.95 36.60 19.02
CA ASN A 490 -29.57 36.33 19.39
C ASN A 490 -29.11 34.90 18.98
N VAL A 491 -27.84 34.58 19.22
CA VAL A 491 -27.27 33.24 18.93
C VAL A 491 -27.95 32.09 19.70
N SER A 492 -28.71 32.40 20.75
CA SER A 492 -29.50 31.44 21.53
C SER A 492 -30.96 31.34 21.05
N ALA A 493 -31.31 32.00 19.94
CA ALA A 493 -32.66 32.11 19.39
C ALA A 493 -33.67 32.80 20.33
N GLU A 494 -33.20 33.67 21.23
CA GLU A 494 -34.08 34.54 22.02
C GLU A 494 -34.37 35.82 21.22
N MET A 495 -35.64 36.22 21.18
CA MET A 495 -36.09 37.46 20.55
C MET A 495 -35.69 38.69 21.38
N PHE A 496 -35.47 39.84 20.72
CA PHE A 496 -35.21 41.12 21.38
C PHE A 496 -36.38 41.52 22.28
N SER A 497 -37.61 41.28 21.83
CA SER A 497 -38.91 41.52 22.49
C SER A 497 -39.31 43.00 22.67
N GLU A 498 -40.60 43.22 22.85
CA GLU A 498 -41.20 44.53 23.17
C GLU A 498 -40.63 45.14 24.46
N ASP A 499 -40.37 44.32 25.48
CA ASP A 499 -39.86 44.80 26.77
C ASP A 499 -38.49 45.49 26.63
N ARG A 500 -37.56 44.89 25.85
CA ARG A 500 -36.24 45.49 25.61
C ARG A 500 -36.30 46.70 24.69
N LEU A 501 -37.26 46.71 23.76
CA LEU A 501 -37.53 47.88 22.92
C LEU A 501 -37.95 49.07 23.79
N VAL A 502 -38.94 48.89 24.66
CA VAL A 502 -39.41 49.94 25.59
C VAL A 502 -38.28 50.41 26.51
N ASP A 503 -37.54 49.50 27.13
CA ASP A 503 -36.41 49.85 28.01
C ASP A 503 -35.29 50.60 27.26
N SER A 504 -34.96 50.18 26.03
CA SER A 504 -33.96 50.86 25.19
C SER A 504 -34.38 52.29 24.86
N VAL A 505 -35.61 52.48 24.38
CA VAL A 505 -36.15 53.80 24.04
C VAL A 505 -36.26 54.68 25.29
N TYR A 506 -36.69 54.11 26.42
CA TYR A 506 -36.77 54.83 27.70
C TYR A 506 -35.42 55.35 28.19
N ARG A 507 -34.35 54.56 28.09
CA ARG A 507 -33.00 55.01 28.47
C ARG A 507 -32.47 56.15 27.60
N MET A 508 -32.95 56.24 26.35
CA MET A 508 -32.51 57.23 25.37
C MET A 508 -33.52 58.35 25.14
N ARG A 509 -34.66 58.38 25.85
CA ARG A 509 -35.80 59.26 25.59
C ARG A 509 -35.45 60.76 25.49
N GLU A 510 -34.47 61.23 26.26
CA GLU A 510 -34.02 62.63 26.27
C GLU A 510 -33.11 63.00 25.08
N ARG A 511 -32.57 62.01 24.36
CA ARG A 511 -31.69 62.20 23.19
C ARG A 511 -32.49 62.63 21.96
N SER A 512 -31.82 63.12 20.91
CA SER A 512 -32.46 63.42 19.61
C SER A 512 -33.10 62.18 18.99
N VAL A 513 -34.10 62.33 18.12
CA VAL A 513 -34.77 61.15 17.52
C VAL A 513 -33.82 60.32 16.66
N LYS A 514 -32.81 60.98 16.07
CA LYS A 514 -31.71 60.32 15.36
C LYS A 514 -30.86 59.46 16.29
N GLU A 515 -30.48 59.98 17.45
CA GLU A 515 -29.71 59.23 18.45
C GLU A 515 -30.50 58.08 19.06
N ILE A 516 -31.83 58.21 19.19
CA ILE A 516 -32.70 57.12 19.64
C ILE A 516 -32.70 55.97 18.63
N CYS A 517 -32.93 56.26 17.34
CA CYS A 517 -32.96 55.21 16.31
C CYS A 517 -31.59 54.53 16.15
N ASN A 518 -30.50 55.32 16.09
CA ASN A 518 -29.16 54.78 15.97
C ASN A 518 -28.75 53.95 17.20
N GLY A 519 -29.04 54.44 18.41
CA GLY A 519 -28.72 53.71 19.63
C GLY A 519 -29.55 52.43 19.79
N LEU A 520 -30.80 52.42 19.29
CA LEU A 520 -31.60 51.20 19.27
C LEU A 520 -31.03 50.18 18.27
N MET A 521 -30.60 50.63 17.09
CA MET A 521 -29.92 49.78 16.11
C MET A 521 -28.65 49.14 16.69
N GLU A 522 -27.83 49.93 17.38
CA GLU A 522 -26.63 49.45 18.09
C GLU A 522 -26.99 48.40 19.16
N ASN A 523 -28.02 48.65 19.98
CA ASN A 523 -28.50 47.69 20.98
C ASN A 523 -28.96 46.37 20.35
N ILE A 524 -29.63 46.41 19.19
CA ILE A 524 -30.08 45.22 18.46
C ILE A 524 -28.86 44.44 17.92
N GLU A 525 -27.86 45.13 17.36
CA GLU A 525 -26.64 44.50 16.84
C GLU A 525 -25.83 43.84 17.97
N ASP A 526 -25.68 44.52 19.10
CA ASP A 526 -25.03 44.02 20.31
C ASP A 526 -25.77 42.81 20.89
N PHE A 527 -27.10 42.83 20.91
CA PHE A 527 -27.93 41.72 21.34
C PHE A 527 -27.78 40.51 20.41
N SER A 528 -27.81 40.74 19.10
CA SER A 528 -27.81 39.67 18.09
C SER A 528 -26.46 38.93 18.03
N ARG A 529 -25.35 39.57 18.41
CA ARG A 529 -23.98 38.99 18.42
C ARG A 529 -23.58 38.30 17.11
N GLY A 530 -23.98 38.88 15.98
CA GLY A 530 -23.70 38.34 14.64
C GLY A 530 -24.63 37.22 14.18
N ALA A 531 -25.73 36.94 14.90
CA ALA A 531 -26.81 36.12 14.37
C ALA A 531 -27.38 36.76 13.08
N PRO A 532 -27.77 35.95 12.07
CA PRO A 532 -28.40 36.47 10.86
C PRO A 532 -29.70 37.23 11.18
N GLN A 533 -29.90 38.37 10.52
CA GLN A 533 -31.14 39.13 10.64
C GLN A 533 -32.31 38.33 10.06
N ALA A 534 -33.37 38.15 10.85
CA ALA A 534 -34.52 37.36 10.47
C ALA A 534 -35.48 38.13 9.55
N ASP A 535 -35.75 39.40 9.87
CA ASP A 535 -36.65 40.28 9.11
C ASP A 535 -36.11 41.70 8.96
N ASP A 536 -36.71 42.48 8.05
CA ASP A 536 -36.35 43.87 7.83
C ASP A 536 -36.53 44.71 9.10
N ILE A 537 -35.57 45.61 9.37
CA ILE A 537 -35.63 46.48 10.55
C ILE A 537 -35.91 47.89 10.09
N THR A 538 -37.07 48.43 10.45
CA THR A 538 -37.46 49.80 10.09
C THR A 538 -37.95 50.58 11.30
N MET A 539 -37.57 51.85 11.35
CA MET A 539 -37.91 52.78 12.43
C MET A 539 -38.27 54.13 11.85
N LEU A 540 -39.28 54.79 12.43
CA LEU A 540 -39.64 56.18 12.15
C LEU A 540 -40.00 56.88 13.47
N ALA A 541 -39.29 57.94 13.78
CA ALA A 541 -39.48 58.71 15.00
C ALA A 541 -39.79 60.18 14.67
N ILE A 542 -40.88 60.70 15.24
CA ILE A 542 -41.33 62.07 15.08
C ILE A 542 -41.49 62.70 16.46
N ARG A 543 -40.71 63.74 16.73
CA ARG A 543 -40.78 64.52 17.97
C ARG A 543 -41.33 65.90 17.70
N TYR A 544 -42.37 66.28 18.43
CA TYR A 544 -42.88 67.64 18.35
C TYR A 544 -41.98 68.60 19.15
N ARG A 545 -41.65 69.76 18.58
CA ARG A 545 -40.82 70.80 19.23
C ARG A 545 -41.62 72.07 19.57
N GLY A 546 -42.87 72.14 19.15
CA GLY A 546 -43.74 73.31 19.32
C GLY A 546 -43.72 74.20 18.07
N GLY A 547 -44.88 74.65 17.62
CA GLY A 547 -44.98 75.66 16.58
C GLY A 547 -44.26 76.94 16.99
N SER A 548 -43.46 77.53 16.10
CA SER A 548 -42.90 78.86 16.35
C SER A 548 -44.04 79.85 16.50
N GLU A 549 -44.18 80.45 17.69
CA GLU A 549 -45.07 81.60 17.91
C GLU A 549 -44.64 82.75 16.98
N GLY A 550 -45.28 82.83 15.81
CA GLY A 550 -45.32 84.07 15.05
C GLY A 550 -46.14 85.08 15.83
N ARG A 551 -45.49 86.19 16.17
CA ARG A 551 -46.01 87.46 16.72
C ARG A 551 -47.54 87.60 16.81
N PRO A 552 -48.10 88.05 17.94
CA PRO A 552 -49.49 88.47 17.98
C PRO A 552 -49.71 89.55 16.92
N GLU A 553 -50.77 89.38 16.13
CA GLU A 553 -51.30 90.44 15.28
C GLU A 553 -51.50 91.68 16.16
N GLU A 554 -50.68 92.72 15.95
CA GLU A 554 -51.02 94.05 16.44
C GLU A 554 -52.24 94.52 15.64
N SER A 555 -53.41 94.37 16.25
CA SER A 555 -54.57 95.19 15.94
C SER A 555 -54.23 96.65 16.23
N VAL A 556 -54.12 97.49 15.20
CA VAL A 556 -54.83 98.78 14.98
C VAL A 556 -54.64 99.21 13.52
#